data_AF-A0A7X6URZ3-F1
#
_entry.id   AF-A0A7X6URZ3-F1
#
_cell.length_a   1.000
_cell.length_b   1.000
_cell.length_c   1.000
_cell.angle_alpha   90.00
_cell.angle_beta   90.00
_cell.angle_gamma   90.00
#
_symmetry.space_group_name_H-M   'P 1'
#
loop_
_entity.id
_entity.type
_entity.pdbx_description
1 polymer ?
#
loop_
_entity_poly.entity_id
_entity_poly.type
_entity_poly.pdbx_seq_one_letter_code
_entity_poly.pdbx_strand_id
1 'polypeptide(L)'
;MKNLLSGNFGTSYRTKSSVLTEMLNRFPYTLLLVCISMLLAVVIGIPLGIYAATHQYSWKDNAAIFGSLFCVSMPSFWFALMLIQALCVKLKILPVAGVDNWKGWILPCFTNALA
;
A
#
# COMPACT_ATOMS: atom_id res chain seq x y z
N MET A 1 26.29 14.59 -18.10
CA MET A 1 25.84 13.18 -17.99
C MET A 1 26.87 12.24 -17.35
N LYS A 2 28.20 12.44 -17.49
CA LYS A 2 29.23 11.56 -16.89
C LYS A 2 29.07 11.32 -15.37
N ASN A 3 28.73 12.34 -14.59
CA ASN A 3 28.55 12.24 -13.14
C ASN A 3 27.31 11.46 -12.68
N LEU A 4 26.25 11.39 -13.52
CA LEU A 4 25.02 10.65 -13.21
C LEU A 4 25.26 9.14 -13.23
N LEU A 5 26.02 8.68 -14.22
CA LEU A 5 26.44 7.29 -14.38
C LEU A 5 27.49 6.85 -13.33
N SER A 6 28.12 7.81 -12.65
CA SER A 6 29.03 7.58 -11.52
C SER A 6 28.33 7.55 -10.16
N GLY A 7 26.98 7.62 -10.13
CA GLY A 7 26.20 7.66 -8.89
C GLY A 7 26.19 9.01 -8.17
N ASN A 8 26.70 10.09 -8.79
CA ASN A 8 26.61 11.42 -8.20
C ASN A 8 25.30 12.10 -8.64
N PHE A 9 24.25 11.89 -7.84
CA PHE A 9 22.93 12.52 -8.00
C PHE A 9 22.87 13.95 -7.45
N GLY A 10 23.99 14.50 -6.98
CA GLY A 10 24.05 15.83 -6.38
C GLY A 10 23.46 15.88 -4.96
N THR A 11 23.23 17.11 -4.50
CA THR A 11 22.70 17.40 -3.16
C THR A 11 21.24 17.82 -3.23
N SER A 12 20.44 17.31 -2.30
CA SER A 12 19.02 17.67 -2.16
C SER A 12 18.88 19.15 -1.81
N TYR A 13 18.06 19.89 -2.56
CA TYR A 13 17.76 21.30 -2.27
C TYR A 13 17.03 21.50 -0.94
N ARG A 14 16.33 20.47 -0.44
CA ARG A 14 15.58 20.52 0.84
C ARG A 14 16.43 20.05 2.02
N THR A 15 17.07 18.89 1.86
CA THR A 15 17.77 18.18 2.96
C THR A 15 19.26 18.50 3.01
N LYS A 16 19.79 19.20 1.99
CA LYS A 16 21.23 19.50 1.76
C LYS A 16 22.17 18.29 1.78
N SER A 17 21.60 17.08 1.80
CA SER A 17 22.30 15.80 1.87
C SER A 17 22.42 15.20 0.47
N SER A 18 23.33 14.24 0.29
CA SER A 18 23.46 13.50 -0.98
C SER A 18 22.13 12.79 -1.31
N VAL A 19 21.61 13.02 -2.52
CA VAL A 19 20.35 12.42 -2.98
C VAL A 19 20.42 10.91 -2.99
N LEU A 20 21.56 10.33 -3.41
CA LEU A 20 21.76 8.89 -3.44
C LEU A 20 21.61 8.28 -2.04
N THR A 21 22.20 8.92 -1.03
CA THR A 21 22.10 8.47 0.37
C THR A 21 20.66 8.51 0.86
N GLU A 22 19.91 9.56 0.53
CA GLU A 22 18.50 9.66 0.93
C GLU A 22 17.62 8.60 0.23
N MET A 23 17.86 8.33 -1.05
CA MET A 23 17.18 7.27 -1.79
C MET A 23 17.46 5.89 -1.19
N LEU A 24 18.74 5.56 -0.95
CA LEU A 24 19.13 4.27 -0.36
C LEU A 24 18.55 4.07 1.05
N ASN A 25 18.44 5.14 1.84
CA ASN A 25 17.83 5.05 3.17
C ASN A 25 16.31 4.78 3.12
N ARG A 26 15.61 5.28 2.09
CA ARG A 26 14.15 5.10 1.94
C ARG A 26 13.79 3.81 1.18
N PHE A 27 14.65 3.38 0.27
CA PHE A 27 14.44 2.20 -0.57
C PHE A 27 14.01 0.94 0.20
N PRO A 28 14.66 0.52 1.30
CA PRO A 28 14.26 -0.70 2.01
C PRO A 28 12.84 -0.60 2.59
N TYR A 29 12.40 0.60 3.01
CA TYR A 29 11.04 0.80 3.51
C TYR A 29 10.01 0.61 2.40
N THR A 30 10.25 1.19 1.22
CA THR A 30 9.37 1.01 0.06
C THR A 30 9.31 -0.45 -0.38
N LEU A 31 10.47 -1.12 -0.42
CA LEU A 31 10.55 -2.52 -0.82
C LEU A 31 9.74 -3.41 0.13
N LEU A 32 9.94 -3.24 1.44
CA LEU A 32 9.21 -3.99 2.47
C LEU A 32 7.70 -3.72 2.36
N LEU A 33 7.30 -2.45 2.19
CA LEU A 33 5.91 -2.06 2.02
C LEU A 33 5.25 -2.78 0.84
N VAL A 34 5.88 -2.73 -0.34
CA VAL A 34 5.38 -3.37 -1.56
C VAL A 34 5.34 -4.88 -1.42
N CYS A 35 6.38 -5.50 -0.86
CA CYS A 35 6.41 -6.95 -0.66
C CYS A 35 5.27 -7.43 0.25
N ILE A 36 5.02 -6.76 1.38
CA ILE A 36 3.93 -7.11 2.28
C ILE A 36 2.57 -6.88 1.62
N SER A 37 2.38 -5.74 0.96
CA SER A 37 1.14 -5.45 0.24
C SER A 37 0.84 -6.47 -0.86
N MET A 38 1.85 -6.82 -1.65
CA MET A 38 1.72 -7.81 -2.71
C MET A 38 1.37 -9.19 -2.15
N LEU A 39 2.02 -9.60 -1.06
CA LEU A 39 1.72 -10.87 -0.40
C LEU A 39 0.27 -10.89 0.12
N LEU A 40 -0.19 -9.80 0.75
CA LEU A 40 -1.58 -9.65 1.17
C LEU A 40 -2.56 -9.72 -0.01
N ALA A 41 -2.27 -9.01 -1.10
CA ALA A 41 -3.10 -9.00 -2.30
C ALA A 41 -3.22 -10.40 -2.91
N VAL A 42 -2.13 -11.16 -2.95
CA VAL A 42 -2.10 -12.54 -3.44
C VAL A 42 -2.92 -13.47 -2.52
N VAL A 43 -2.67 -13.40 -1.21
CA VAL A 43 -3.33 -14.26 -0.22
C VAL A 43 -4.83 -14.00 -0.11
N ILE A 44 -5.29 -12.77 -0.35
CA ILE A 44 -6.71 -12.41 -0.28
C ILE A 44 -7.37 -12.54 -1.66
N GLY A 45 -6.73 -11.99 -2.70
CA GLY A 45 -7.29 -11.90 -4.05
C GLY A 45 -7.39 -13.26 -4.76
N ILE A 46 -6.39 -14.14 -4.63
CA ILE A 46 -6.43 -15.45 -5.31
C ILE A 46 -7.56 -16.32 -4.74
N PRO A 47 -7.71 -16.53 -3.42
CA PRO A 47 -8.82 -17.31 -2.89
C PRO A 47 -10.19 -16.70 -3.20
N LEU A 48 -10.34 -15.38 -3.11
CA LEU A 48 -11.58 -14.71 -3.51
C LEU A 48 -11.90 -14.94 -4.99
N GLY A 49 -10.91 -14.85 -5.88
CA GLY A 49 -11.07 -15.12 -7.30
C GLY A 49 -11.44 -16.58 -7.60
N ILE A 50 -10.76 -17.54 -6.96
CA ILE A 50 -11.09 -18.97 -7.07
C ILE A 50 -12.50 -19.23 -6.55
N TYR A 51 -12.88 -18.59 -5.44
CA TYR A 51 -14.20 -18.76 -4.85
C TYR A 51 -15.32 -18.23 -5.76
N ALA A 52 -15.13 -17.04 -6.33
CA ALA A 52 -16.04 -16.45 -7.31
C ALA A 52 -16.16 -17.35 -8.56
N ALA A 53 -15.05 -17.83 -9.10
CA ALA A 53 -15.02 -18.69 -10.29
C ALA A 53 -15.69 -20.06 -10.08
N THR A 54 -15.56 -20.65 -8.89
CA THR A 54 -16.15 -21.97 -8.58
C THR A 54 -17.63 -21.91 -8.22
N HIS A 55 -18.15 -20.76 -7.78
CA HIS A 55 -19.54 -20.57 -7.38
C HIS A 55 -20.25 -19.55 -8.28
N GLN A 56 -19.94 -19.59 -9.57
CA GLN A 56 -20.44 -18.65 -10.57
C GLN A 56 -21.98 -18.53 -10.52
N TYR A 57 -22.49 -17.30 -10.61
CA TYR A 57 -23.93 -16.97 -10.53
C TYR A 57 -24.59 -17.19 -9.16
N SER A 58 -23.82 -17.54 -8.12
CA SER A 58 -24.32 -17.54 -6.74
C SER A 58 -24.37 -16.12 -6.16
N TRP A 59 -25.19 -15.91 -5.12
CA TRP A 59 -25.19 -14.66 -4.36
C TRP A 59 -23.80 -14.31 -3.80
N LYS A 60 -22.97 -15.32 -3.54
CA LYS A 60 -21.61 -15.15 -3.03
C LYS A 60 -20.62 -14.66 -4.09
N ASP A 61 -20.79 -15.11 -5.34
CA ASP A 61 -20.05 -14.62 -6.50
C ASP A 61 -20.39 -13.14 -6.75
N ASN A 62 -21.68 -12.81 -6.76
CA ASN A 62 -22.13 -11.42 -6.87
C ASN A 62 -21.59 -10.53 -5.74
N ALA A 63 -21.52 -11.03 -4.50
CA ALA A 63 -20.94 -10.29 -3.38
C ALA A 63 -19.42 -10.06 -3.53
N ALA A 64 -18.68 -11.08 -3.99
CA ALA A 64 -17.24 -10.98 -4.25
C ALA A 64 -16.93 -10.01 -5.39
N ILE A 65 -17.70 -10.06 -6.47
CA ILE A 65 -17.60 -9.14 -7.60
C ILE A 65 -17.92 -7.71 -7.15
N PHE A 66 -19.03 -7.51 -6.43
CA PHE A 66 -19.41 -6.19 -5.92
C PHE A 66 -18.33 -5.59 -5.00
N GLY A 67 -17.81 -6.39 -4.06
CA GLY A 67 -16.72 -5.96 -3.17
C GLY A 67 -15.45 -5.60 -3.93
N SER A 68 -15.10 -6.38 -4.96
CA SER A 68 -13.93 -6.11 -5.81
C SER A 68 -14.11 -4.82 -6.61
N LEU A 69 -15.27 -4.63 -7.23
CA LEU A 69 -15.60 -3.40 -7.93
C LEU A 69 -15.59 -2.19 -7.01
N PHE A 70 -16.11 -2.31 -5.79
CA PHE A 70 -16.11 -1.22 -4.82
C PHE A 70 -14.69 -0.74 -4.51
N CYS A 71 -13.77 -1.66 -4.23
CA CYS A 71 -12.37 -1.32 -3.93
C CYS A 71 -11.66 -0.70 -5.15
N VAL A 72 -11.82 -1.29 -6.34
CA VAL A 72 -11.15 -0.85 -7.58
C VAL A 72 -11.71 0.46 -8.14
N SER A 73 -13.01 0.73 -7.93
CA SER A 73 -13.66 1.93 -8.49
C SER A 73 -13.35 3.20 -7.71
N MET A 74 -12.87 3.08 -6.48
CA MET A 74 -12.59 4.23 -5.62
C MET A 74 -11.17 4.78 -5.88
N PRO A 75 -10.98 6.11 -5.92
CA PRO A 75 -9.63 6.66 -5.99
C PRO A 75 -8.81 6.21 -4.79
N SER A 76 -7.62 5.65 -5.04
CA SER A 76 -6.75 5.08 -4.00
C SER A 76 -6.43 6.05 -2.86
N PHE A 77 -6.17 7.32 -3.19
CA PHE A 77 -5.98 8.39 -2.20
C PHE A 77 -7.21 8.60 -1.31
N TRP A 78 -8.41 8.62 -1.90
CA TRP A 78 -9.65 8.80 -1.15
C TRP A 78 -9.91 7.61 -0.22
N PHE A 79 -9.68 6.40 -0.71
CA PHE A 79 -9.81 5.19 0.08
C PHE A 79 -8.84 5.18 1.27
N ALA A 80 -7.59 5.57 1.05
CA ALA A 80 -6.58 5.74 2.10
C ALA A 80 -7.05 6.73 3.18
N LEU A 81 -7.59 7.89 2.79
CA LEU A 81 -8.12 8.89 3.72
C LEU A 81 -9.31 8.36 4.53
N MET A 82 -10.21 7.61 3.91
CA MET A 82 -11.34 6.99 4.61
C MET A 82 -10.87 5.97 5.65
N LEU A 83 -9.88 5.14 5.31
CA LEU A 83 -9.27 4.20 6.23
C LEU A 83 -8.59 4.91 7.41
N ILE A 84 -7.86 6.01 7.16
CA ILE A 84 -7.28 6.85 8.23
C ILE A 84 -8.38 7.38 9.15
N GLN A 85 -9.45 7.95 8.58
CA GLN A 85 -10.55 8.53 9.35
C GLN A 85 -11.25 7.47 10.21
N ALA A 86 -11.47 6.27 9.67
CA ALA A 86 -12.09 5.18 10.39
C ALA A 86 -11.16 4.62 11.48
N LEU A 87 -9.99 4.10 11.10
CA LEU A 87 -9.14 3.28 11.96
C LEU A 87 -8.25 4.09 12.91
N CYS A 88 -7.78 5.25 12.46
CA CYS A 88 -6.86 6.09 13.25
C CYS A 88 -7.61 7.16 14.05
N VAL A 89 -8.58 7.85 13.45
CA VAL A 89 -9.26 8.99 14.10
C VAL A 89 -10.43 8.54 14.96
N LYS A 90 -11.38 7.79 14.40
CA LYS A 90 -12.58 7.35 15.14
C LYS A 90 -12.26 6.20 16.10
N LEU A 91 -11.63 5.13 15.60
CA LEU A 91 -11.36 3.91 16.36
C LEU A 91 -10.07 4.01 17.21
N LYS A 92 -9.13 4.89 16.85
CA LYS A 92 -7.85 5.09 17.56
C LYS A 92 -7.03 3.81 17.77
N ILE A 93 -7.18 2.82 16.87
CA ILE A 93 -6.50 1.53 16.95
C ILE A 93 -5.09 1.63 16.37
N LEU A 94 -4.94 2.42 15.30
CA LEU A 94 -3.72 2.54 14.51
C LEU A 94 -3.14 3.96 14.58
N PRO A 95 -1.80 4.11 14.53
CA PRO A 95 -1.18 5.43 14.41
C PRO A 95 -1.50 6.04 13.04
N VAL A 96 -1.59 7.38 12.98
CA VAL A 96 -1.89 8.12 11.73
C VAL A 96 -0.69 8.13 10.79
N ALA A 97 0.52 8.17 11.34
CA ALA A 97 1.77 8.24 10.59
C ALA A 97 2.91 7.61 11.40
N GLY A 98 3.98 7.23 10.69
CA GLY A 98 5.19 6.65 11.28
C GLY A 98 5.20 5.12 11.22
N VAL A 99 6.41 4.56 11.19
CA VAL A 99 6.68 3.12 11.12
C VAL A 99 7.42 2.60 12.36
N ASP A 100 7.40 3.40 13.44
CA ASP A 100 8.10 3.09 14.70
C ASP A 100 7.60 1.80 15.37
N ASN A 101 6.38 1.37 15.03
CA ASN A 101 5.76 0.16 15.54
C ASN A 101 5.09 -0.62 14.40
N TRP A 102 4.93 -1.94 14.53
CA TRP A 102 4.34 -2.81 13.50
C TRP A 102 2.94 -2.36 13.06
N LYS A 103 2.18 -1.73 13.96
CA LYS A 103 0.87 -1.13 13.67
C LYS A 103 0.91 -0.05 12.57
N GLY A 104 2.01 0.68 12.43
CA GLY A 104 2.19 1.71 11.40
C GLY A 104 2.26 1.16 9.98
N TRP A 105 2.54 -0.13 9.83
CA TRP A 105 2.62 -0.79 8.52
C TRP A 105 1.27 -1.30 8.03
N ILE A 106 0.35 -1.60 8.94
CA ILE A 106 -0.93 -2.25 8.63
C ILE A 106 -1.75 -1.43 7.64
N LEU A 107 -1.95 -0.15 7.95
CA LEU A 107 -2.77 0.76 7.17
C LEU A 107 -2.24 0.95 5.73
N PRO A 108 -0.99 1.39 5.51
CA PRO A 108 -0.47 1.58 4.17
C PRO A 108 -0.35 0.25 3.41
N CYS A 109 -0.02 -0.86 4.07
CA CYS A 109 0.05 -2.15 3.38
C CYS A 109 -1.32 -2.62 2.88
N PHE A 110 -2.36 -2.48 3.71
CA PHE A 110 -3.73 -2.86 3.37
C PHE A 110 -4.33 -1.98 2.28
N THR A 111 -4.08 -0.66 2.36
CA THR A 111 -4.52 0.29 1.34
C THR A 111 -3.92 -0.07 -0.02
N ASN A 112 -2.61 -0.30 -0.09
CA ASN A 112 -1.94 -0.69 -1.35
C ASN A 112 -2.28 -2.10 -1.83
N ALA A 113 -2.79 -2.98 -0.97
CA ALA A 113 -3.18 -4.33 -1.36
C ALA A 113 -4.59 -4.36 -2.01
N LEU A 114 -5.44 -3.39 -1.69
CA LEU A 114 -6.85 -3.36 -2.12
C LEU A 114 -7.14 -2.31 -3.19
N ALA A 115 -6.34 -1.25 -3.27
CA ALA A 115 -6.54 -0.12 -4.19
C ALA A 115 -5.63 -0.20 -5.42
#